data_AF-A0A968CR00-F1
#
_entry.id   AF-A0A968CR00-F1
#
_cell.length_a   1.000
_cell.length_b   1.000
_cell.length_c   1.000
_cell.angle_alpha   90.00
_cell.angle_beta   90.00
_cell.angle_gamma   90.00
#
_symmetry.space_group_name_H-M   'P 1'
#
loop_
_entity.id
_entity.type
_entity.pdbx_description
1 polymer ?
#
loop_
_entity_poly.entity_id
_entity_poly.type
_entity_poly.pdbx_seq_one_letter_code
_entity_poly.pdbx_strand_id
1 'polypeptide(L)'
;DGLSPAISIEQKTTHKNPRSTVATVTEIYDYLRLLFARIGHPHCYNCGDPITRQTPQQIVDSILQLPEGSRVQILAPVVRGRKGEYRELFEEIKREGFVRVRVDGKLHTLDEEIKLNKRIKHNIEVVIDR
;
A
#
# COMPACT_ATOMS: atom_id res chain seq x y z
N ASP A 1 -6.89 44.12 -23.94
CA ASP A 1 -5.47 43.71 -23.91
C ASP A 1 -5.32 42.29 -23.43
N GLY A 2 -5.26 41.34 -24.37
CA GLY A 2 -5.06 39.92 -24.09
C GLY A 2 -3.63 39.54 -24.40
N LEU A 3 -2.76 39.47 -23.40
CA LEU A 3 -1.46 38.83 -23.55
C LEU A 3 -1.68 37.32 -23.65
N SER A 4 -1.21 36.72 -24.74
CA SER A 4 -1.15 35.27 -24.86
C SER A 4 -0.20 34.71 -23.80
N PRO A 5 -0.50 33.55 -23.18
CA PRO A 5 0.38 32.96 -22.20
C PRO A 5 1.75 32.66 -22.83
N ALA A 6 2.82 33.14 -22.21
CA ALA A 6 4.19 32.89 -22.63
C ALA A 6 4.79 31.70 -21.85
N ILE A 7 5.53 30.83 -22.54
CA ILE A 7 6.28 29.73 -21.94
C ILE A 7 7.76 30.02 -22.17
N SER A 8 8.57 30.08 -21.10
CA SER A 8 10.03 30.17 -21.22
C SER A 8 10.63 28.77 -21.26
N ILE A 9 11.58 28.56 -22.18
CA ILE A 9 12.36 27.34 -22.28
C ILE A 9 13.83 27.73 -22.06
N GLU A 10 14.33 27.47 -20.85
CA GLU A 10 15.70 27.79 -20.44
C GLU A 10 16.45 26.52 -20.06
N GLN A 11 17.75 26.45 -20.36
CA GLN A 11 18.63 25.41 -19.85
C GLN A 11 18.99 25.68 -18.38
N LYS A 12 18.03 25.52 -17.47
CA LYS A 12 18.31 25.51 -16.03
C LYS A 12 18.89 24.16 -15.63
N THR A 13 19.99 24.18 -14.88
CA THR A 13 20.53 23.00 -14.22
C THR A 13 19.48 22.45 -13.25
N THR A 14 18.89 21.31 -13.60
CA THR A 14 17.85 20.66 -12.81
C THR A 14 18.40 20.17 -11.47
N HIS A 15 17.62 20.30 -10.40
CA HIS A 15 17.94 19.68 -9.11
C HIS A 15 18.20 18.17 -9.29
N LYS A 16 19.35 17.69 -8.80
CA LYS A 16 19.75 16.28 -8.85
C LYS A 16 18.96 15.49 -7.82
N ASN A 17 17.77 14.99 -8.19
CA ASN A 17 17.10 13.94 -7.44
C ASN A 17 17.55 12.58 -8.02
N PRO A 18 18.24 11.71 -7.24
CA PRO A 18 18.74 10.43 -7.75
C PRO A 18 17.63 9.46 -8.20
N ARG A 19 16.37 9.72 -7.83
CA ARG A 19 15.21 8.94 -8.30
C ARG A 19 14.58 9.49 -9.58
N SER A 20 15.04 10.65 -10.07
CA SER A 20 14.56 11.25 -11.31
C SER A 20 15.34 10.70 -12.49
N THR A 21 14.63 10.23 -13.50
CA THR A 21 15.16 9.72 -14.76
C THR A 21 14.54 10.48 -15.93
N VAL A 22 15.09 10.35 -17.14
CA VAL A 22 14.47 10.90 -18.36
C VAL A 22 13.01 10.46 -18.48
N ALA A 23 12.72 9.19 -18.16
CA ALA A 23 11.37 8.64 -18.25
C ALA A 23 10.39 9.22 -17.21
N THR A 24 10.87 9.66 -16.04
CA THR A 24 10.00 10.35 -15.06
C THR A 24 9.80 11.83 -15.40
N VAL A 25 10.79 12.49 -16.02
CA VAL A 25 10.66 13.89 -16.45
C VAL A 25 9.71 14.03 -17.65
N THR A 26 9.73 13.04 -18.54
CA THR A 26 8.87 12.99 -19.74
C THR A 26 7.53 12.31 -19.49
N GLU A 27 7.24 11.87 -18.26
CA GLU A 27 6.05 11.10 -17.87
C GLU A 27 5.90 9.73 -18.58
N ILE A 28 6.81 9.35 -19.48
CA ILE A 28 6.82 8.04 -20.16
C ILE A 28 6.75 6.89 -19.14
N TYR A 29 7.42 7.02 -18.00
CA TYR A 29 7.39 6.01 -16.95
C TYR A 29 5.97 5.80 -16.38
N ASP A 30 5.15 6.85 -16.28
CA ASP A 30 3.78 6.73 -15.80
C ASP A 30 2.88 6.04 -16.83
N TYR A 31 3.08 6.28 -18.12
CA TYR A 31 2.43 5.52 -19.19
C TYR A 31 2.84 4.04 -19.19
N LEU A 32 4.14 3.76 -19.03
CA LEU A 32 4.62 2.38 -18.91
C LEU A 32 4.01 1.67 -17.70
N ARG A 33 3.91 2.34 -16.55
CA ARG A 33 3.24 1.77 -15.37
C ARG A 33 1.79 1.42 -15.64
N LEU A 34 1.04 2.28 -16.32
CA LEU A 34 -0.34 1.99 -16.72
C LEU A 34 -0.41 0.82 -17.70
N LEU A 35 0.48 0.76 -18.69
CA LEU A 35 0.55 -0.33 -19.66
C LEU A 35 0.77 -1.68 -18.96
N PHE A 36 1.82 -1.79 -18.15
CA PHE A 36 2.13 -3.03 -17.43
C PHE A 36 1.08 -3.39 -16.37
N ALA A 37 0.44 -2.41 -15.73
CA ALA A 37 -0.66 -2.68 -14.80
C ALA A 37 -1.92 -3.21 -15.49
N ARG A 38 -2.15 -2.84 -16.76
CA ARG A 38 -3.36 -3.21 -17.51
C ARG A 38 -3.22 -4.51 -18.29
N ILE A 39 -2.08 -4.73 -18.93
CA ILE A 39 -1.86 -5.86 -19.84
C ILE A 39 -0.60 -6.67 -19.52
N GLY A 40 0.10 -6.35 -18.43
CA GLY A 40 1.25 -7.13 -17.98
C GLY A 40 0.82 -8.49 -17.45
N HIS A 41 1.57 -9.53 -17.81
CA HIS A 41 1.38 -10.88 -17.29
C HIS A 41 2.40 -11.11 -16.16
N PRO A 42 1.96 -11.14 -14.89
CA PRO A 42 2.87 -11.31 -13.77
C PRO A 42 3.38 -12.75 -13.71
N HIS A 43 4.68 -12.92 -13.46
CA HIS A 43 5.33 -14.21 -13.30
C HIS A 43 6.10 -14.25 -11.96
N CYS A 44 6.23 -15.43 -11.37
CA CYS A 44 7.02 -15.65 -10.17
C CYS A 44 8.51 -15.44 -10.47
N TYR A 45 9.20 -14.63 -9.66
CA TYR A 45 10.62 -14.35 -9.86
C TYR A 45 11.54 -15.56 -9.63
N ASN A 46 11.06 -16.58 -8.89
CA ASN A 46 11.85 -17.74 -8.52
C ASN A 46 11.68 -18.92 -9.49
N CYS A 47 10.43 -19.26 -9.86
CA CYS A 47 10.16 -20.39 -10.75
C CYS A 47 9.78 -19.98 -12.19
N GLY A 48 9.43 -18.71 -12.43
CA GLY A 48 9.02 -18.23 -13.75
C GLY A 48 7.57 -18.53 -14.11
N ASP A 49 6.81 -19.23 -13.26
CA ASP A 49 5.41 -19.56 -13.55
C ASP A 49 4.49 -18.33 -13.52
N PRO A 50 3.42 -18.30 -14.33
CA PRO A 50 2.41 -17.23 -14.28
C PRO A 50 1.72 -17.15 -12.91
N ILE A 51 1.58 -15.95 -12.35
CA ILE A 51 0.87 -15.75 -11.08
C ILE A 51 -0.63 -15.85 -11.33
N THR A 52 -1.28 -16.80 -10.67
CA THR A 52 -2.73 -17.02 -10.75
C THR A 52 -3.43 -16.60 -9.46
N ARG A 53 -4.74 -16.40 -9.55
CA ARG A 53 -5.59 -16.18 -8.38
C ARG A 53 -5.59 -17.43 -7.50
N GLN A 54 -5.45 -17.23 -6.20
CA GLN A 54 -5.59 -18.28 -5.19
C GLN A 54 -6.99 -18.25 -4.57
N THR A 55 -7.50 -19.43 -4.21
CA THR A 55 -8.73 -19.56 -3.42
C THR A 55 -8.43 -19.36 -1.94
N PRO A 56 -9.43 -18.97 -1.11
CA PRO A 56 -9.24 -18.90 0.33
C PRO A 56 -8.73 -20.21 0.93
N GLN A 57 -9.22 -21.35 0.43
CA GLN A 57 -8.76 -22.66 0.87
C GLN A 57 -7.28 -22.89 0.59
N GLN A 58 -6.79 -22.54 -0.61
CA GLN A 58 -5.36 -22.67 -0.93
C GLN A 58 -4.47 -21.84 0.00
N ILE A 59 -4.94 -20.68 0.45
CA ILE A 59 -4.22 -19.83 1.40
C ILE A 59 -4.19 -20.51 2.78
N VAL A 60 -5.32 -21.05 3.25
CA VAL A 60 -5.40 -21.81 4.51
C VAL A 60 -4.46 -23.02 4.47
N ASP A 61 -4.51 -23.80 3.39
CA ASP A 61 -3.66 -24.98 3.21
C ASP A 61 -2.18 -24.61 3.24
N SER A 62 -1.80 -23.47 2.63
CA SER A 62 -0.43 -22.96 2.65
C SER A 62 0.02 -22.57 4.06
N ILE A 63 -0.87 -22.01 4.88
CA ILE A 63 -0.56 -21.68 6.28
C ILE A 63 -0.41 -22.96 7.12
N LEU A 64 -1.23 -23.98 6.88
CA LEU A 64 -1.16 -25.27 7.57
C LEU A 64 0.10 -26.08 7.24
N GLN A 65 0.79 -25.76 6.15
CA GLN A 65 2.08 -26.35 5.79
C GLN A 65 3.27 -25.80 6.60
N LEU A 66 3.06 -24.76 7.41
CA LEU A 66 4.12 -24.24 8.28
C LEU A 66 4.53 -25.28 9.33
N PRO A 67 5.80 -25.31 9.76
CA PRO A 67 6.26 -26.26 10.78
C PRO A 67 5.44 -26.18 12.07
N GLU A 68 5.19 -27.32 12.70
CA GLU A 68 4.48 -27.37 13.98
C GLU A 68 5.16 -26.49 15.04
N GLY A 69 4.36 -25.76 15.82
CA GLY A 69 4.86 -24.78 16.79
C GLY A 69 5.19 -23.39 16.21
N SER A 70 5.02 -23.18 14.90
CA SER A 70 5.13 -21.85 14.29
C SER A 70 4.12 -20.87 14.88
N ARG A 71 4.60 -19.71 15.33
CA ARG A 71 3.73 -18.62 15.81
C ARG A 71 3.41 -17.68 14.67
N VAL A 72 2.12 -17.49 14.37
CA VAL A 72 1.66 -16.67 13.24
C VAL A 72 0.66 -15.63 13.71
N GLN A 73 0.79 -14.40 13.24
CA GLN A 73 -0.23 -13.37 13.46
C GLN A 73 -1.04 -13.16 12.19
N ILE A 74 -2.35 -13.32 12.30
CA ILE A 74 -3.29 -13.09 11.20
C ILE A 74 -3.70 -11.62 11.23
N LEU A 75 -3.37 -10.90 10.15
CA LEU A 75 -3.60 -9.48 10.02
C LEU A 75 -4.53 -9.20 8.83
N ALA A 76 -5.55 -8.37 9.05
CA ALA A 76 -6.44 -7.89 8.00
C ALA A 76 -6.09 -6.43 7.63
N PRO A 77 -5.41 -6.18 6.50
CA PRO A 77 -5.02 -4.83 6.10
C PRO A 77 -6.20 -4.05 5.50
N VAL A 78 -6.91 -3.32 6.35
CA VAL A 78 -8.10 -2.51 6.02
C VAL A 78 -7.76 -1.20 5.30
N VAL A 79 -6.58 -0.63 5.57
CA VAL A 79 -6.10 0.59 4.89
C VAL A 79 -4.67 0.40 4.42
N ARG A 80 -4.40 0.71 3.14
CA ARG A 80 -3.06 0.62 2.53
C ARG A 80 -2.68 1.92 1.83
N GLY A 81 -1.75 2.67 2.40
CA GLY A 81 -1.12 3.85 1.79
C GLY A 81 -2.07 4.99 1.45
N ARG A 82 -3.16 5.16 2.20
CA ARG A 82 -4.18 6.19 1.98
C ARG A 82 -4.12 7.28 3.04
N LYS A 83 -4.52 8.49 2.67
CA LYS A 83 -4.55 9.65 3.57
C LYS A 83 -5.89 9.69 4.33
N GLY A 84 -5.86 9.97 5.63
CA GLY A 84 -7.07 10.08 6.44
C GLY A 84 -6.81 9.99 7.93
N GLU A 85 -7.81 10.39 8.74
CA GLU A 85 -7.76 10.27 10.21
C GLU A 85 -8.35 8.94 10.72
N TYR A 86 -9.23 8.30 9.92
CA TYR A 86 -9.79 6.97 10.19
C TYR A 86 -10.51 6.77 11.54
N ARG A 87 -11.02 7.85 12.17
CA ARG A 87 -11.74 7.76 13.45
C ARG A 87 -12.95 6.84 13.38
N GLU A 88 -13.80 7.01 12.37
CA GLU A 88 -14.99 6.16 12.17
C GLU A 88 -14.63 4.69 11.97
N LEU A 89 -13.52 4.43 11.25
CA LEU A 89 -13.02 3.06 11.04
C LEU A 89 -12.57 2.41 12.35
N PHE A 90 -11.87 3.14 13.23
CA PHE A 90 -11.48 2.60 14.53
C PHE A 90 -12.69 2.30 15.43
N GLU A 91 -13.72 3.15 15.39
CA GLU A 91 -14.97 2.91 16.11
C GLU A 91 -15.72 1.69 15.57
N GLU A 92 -15.77 1.52 14.25
CA GLU A 92 -16.38 0.35 13.60
C GLU A 92 -15.66 -0.95 14.01
N ILE A 93 -14.33 -0.98 13.89
CA ILE A 93 -13.51 -2.13 14.30
C ILE A 93 -13.70 -2.45 15.80
N LYS A 94 -13.83 -1.41 16.64
CA LYS A 94 -14.11 -1.58 18.07
C LYS A 94 -15.49 -2.16 18.33
N ARG A 95 -16.52 -1.74 17.58
CA ARG A 95 -17.88 -2.31 17.66
C ARG A 95 -17.94 -3.76 17.21
N GLU A 96 -17.11 -4.15 16.24
CA GLU A 96 -16.94 -5.53 15.81
C GLU A 96 -16.23 -6.41 16.87
N GLY A 97 -15.70 -5.81 17.94
CA GLY A 97 -15.13 -6.51 19.09
C GLY A 97 -13.64 -6.79 18.98
N PHE A 98 -12.95 -6.25 17.98
CA PHE A 98 -11.49 -6.35 17.90
C PHE A 98 -10.83 -5.43 18.93
N VAL A 99 -9.67 -5.87 19.44
CA VAL A 99 -8.96 -5.17 20.53
C VAL A 99 -7.68 -4.50 20.05
N ARG A 100 -7.02 -5.07 19.03
CA ARG A 100 -5.68 -4.65 18.62
C ARG A 100 -5.63 -4.32 17.13
N VAL A 101 -4.90 -3.25 16.82
CA VAL A 101 -4.62 -2.81 15.46
C VAL A 101 -3.14 -2.52 15.30
N ARG A 102 -2.61 -2.73 14.10
CA ARG A 102 -1.29 -2.25 13.71
C ARG A 102 -1.45 -1.04 12.81
N VAL A 103 -0.89 0.08 13.24
CA VAL A 103 -0.94 1.35 12.53
C VAL A 103 0.48 1.78 12.20
N ASP A 104 0.77 1.96 10.92
CA ASP A 104 2.11 2.31 10.41
C ASP A 104 3.24 1.43 10.99
N GLY A 105 2.95 0.14 11.14
CA GLY A 105 3.89 -0.86 11.66
C GLY A 105 3.94 -0.99 13.19
N LYS A 106 3.25 -0.11 13.94
CA LYS A 106 3.20 -0.15 15.41
C LYS A 106 1.89 -0.77 15.90
N LEU A 107 1.97 -1.65 16.89
CA LEU A 107 0.79 -2.24 17.52
C LEU A 107 0.19 -1.27 18.54
N HIS A 108 -1.11 -1.07 18.45
CA HIS A 108 -1.93 -0.23 19.33
C HIS A 108 -3.14 -1.03 19.82
N THR A 109 -3.65 -0.64 20.97
CA THR A 109 -4.92 -1.14 21.52
C THR A 109 -6.03 -0.14 21.18
N LEU A 110 -7.22 -0.62 20.80
CA LEU A 110 -8.38 0.22 20.44
C LEU A 110 -9.04 0.91 21.64
N ASP A 111 -8.53 0.69 22.85
CA ASP A 111 -8.92 1.43 24.06
C ASP A 111 -8.15 2.74 24.21
N GLU A 112 -7.02 2.88 23.52
CA GLU A 112 -6.25 4.12 23.50
C GLU A 112 -6.78 5.07 22.41
N GLU A 113 -6.62 6.37 22.62
CA GLU A 113 -7.00 7.36 21.61
C GLU A 113 -5.97 7.40 20.47
N ILE A 114 -6.29 6.78 19.33
CA ILE A 114 -5.41 6.78 18.15
C ILE A 114 -5.70 8.00 17.28
N LYS A 115 -4.82 9.00 17.32
CA LYS A 115 -4.91 10.21 16.46
C LYS A 115 -3.99 10.10 15.25
N LEU A 116 -4.60 10.08 14.06
CA LEU A 116 -3.88 10.09 12.78
C LEU A 116 -3.99 11.44 12.07
N ASN A 117 -2.99 11.74 11.24
CA ASN A 117 -2.93 13.01 10.52
C ASN A 117 -3.61 12.87 9.16
N LYS A 118 -4.68 13.63 8.93
CA LYS A 118 -5.46 13.63 7.69
C LYS A 118 -4.63 13.81 6.40
N ARG A 119 -3.49 14.50 6.47
CA ARG A 119 -2.66 14.84 5.30
C ARG A 119 -1.61 13.78 4.96
N ILE A 120 -1.34 12.85 5.88
CA ILE A 120 -0.30 11.84 5.76
C ILE A 120 -0.92 10.50 5.35
N LYS A 121 -0.17 9.68 4.61
CA LYS A 121 -0.60 8.34 4.23
C LYS A 121 -0.36 7.37 5.40
N HIS A 122 -1.34 6.55 5.69
CA HIS A 122 -1.30 5.56 6.76
C HIS A 122 -1.56 4.15 6.22
N ASN A 123 -1.03 3.15 6.93
CA ASN A 123 -1.38 1.73 6.81
C ASN A 123 -2.03 1.26 8.10
N ILE A 124 -3.19 0.60 8.01
CA ILE A 124 -3.94 0.10 9.16
C ILE A 124 -4.28 -1.37 8.92
N GLU A 125 -3.92 -2.21 9.88
CA GLU A 125 -4.12 -3.66 9.85
C GLU A 125 -4.79 -4.09 11.16
N VAL A 126 -5.90 -4.81 11.09
CA VAL A 126 -6.56 -5.36 12.30
C VAL A 126 -5.91 -6.68 12.66
N VAL A 127 -5.63 -6.90 13.94
CA VAL A 127 -5.15 -8.20 14.43
C VAL A 127 -6.35 -9.11 14.63
N ILE A 128 -6.48 -10.11 13.78
CA ILE A 128 -7.59 -11.07 13.81
C ILE A 128 -7.27 -12.22 14.77
N ASP A 129 -6.07 -12.79 14.66
CA ASP A 129 -5.63 -13.92 15.48
C ASP A 129 -4.10 -13.96 15.63
N ARG A 130 -3.57 -14.80 16.53
CA ARG A 130 -2.15 -14.87 16.89
C ARG A 130 -1.62 -16.24 17.30
#